data_AF-A0A538DYZ3-F1
#
_entry.id   AF-A0A538DYZ3-F1
#
_cell.length_a   1.000
_cell.length_b   1.000
_cell.length_c   1.000
_cell.angle_alpha   90.00
_cell.angle_beta   90.00
_cell.angle_gamma   90.00
#
_symmetry.space_group_name_H-M   'P 1'
#
loop_
_entity.id
_entity.type
_entity.pdbx_description
1 polymer ?
#
loop_
_entity_poly.entity_id
_entity_poly.type
_entity_poly.pdbx_seq_one_letter_code
_entity_poly.pdbx_strand_id
1 'polypeptide(L)'
;LGHVASASGVAIDVRSEVFDVPAQMRDAAGALGVDPYTWILTGGDDHALAATFPAGTELPDNWLTIGAVGHGTGVTVDGKTYEGGPGGWDHFR
;
A
#
# COMPACT_ATOMS: atom_id res chain seq x y z
N LEU A 1 -5.00 2.53 3.46
CA LEU A 1 -4.37 2.33 4.80
C LEU A 1 -4.45 3.54 5.74
N GLY A 2 -4.41 4.79 5.26
CA GLY A 2 -4.39 5.98 6.12
C GLY A 2 -5.52 6.04 7.18
N HIS A 3 -6.75 5.74 6.77
CA HIS A 3 -7.90 5.66 7.70
C HIS A 3 -7.74 4.59 8.80
N VAL A 4 -7.14 3.42 8.50
CA VAL A 4 -6.85 2.37 9.49
C VAL A 4 -5.82 2.87 10.50
N ALA A 5 -4.69 3.41 10.02
CA ALA A 5 -3.65 3.97 10.88
C ALA A 5 -4.20 5.06 11.81
N SER A 6 -5.00 5.98 11.25
CA SER A 6 -5.60 7.09 12.00
C SER A 6 -6.62 6.61 13.04
N ALA A 7 -7.52 5.69 12.68
CA ALA A 7 -8.56 5.20 13.59
C ALA A 7 -7.97 4.33 14.71
N SER A 8 -6.87 3.63 14.45
CA SER A 8 -6.20 2.77 15.42
C SER A 8 -5.10 3.48 16.23
N GLY A 9 -4.68 4.70 15.85
CA GLY A 9 -3.61 5.42 16.53
C GLY A 9 -2.24 4.73 16.40
N VAL A 10 -1.95 4.17 15.23
CA VAL A 10 -0.72 3.40 14.95
C VAL A 10 0.00 3.93 13.70
N ALA A 11 1.29 3.62 13.60
CA ALA A 11 2.05 3.77 12.37
C ALA A 11 1.95 2.47 11.55
N ILE A 12 1.87 2.58 10.24
CA ILE A 12 1.94 1.44 9.31
C ILE A 12 3.06 1.70 8.32
N ASP A 13 4.03 0.79 8.24
CA ASP A 13 5.10 0.83 7.24
C ASP A 13 4.85 -0.25 6.18
N VAL A 14 4.75 0.17 4.92
CA VAL A 14 4.55 -0.70 3.77
C VAL A 14 5.88 -0.91 3.08
N ARG A 15 6.19 -2.16 2.70
CA ARG A 15 7.38 -2.51 1.94
C ARG A 15 7.02 -2.61 0.47
N SER A 16 7.64 -1.80 -0.39
CA SER A 16 7.33 -1.81 -1.83
C SER A 16 7.83 -3.09 -2.53
N GLU A 17 8.96 -3.63 -2.07
CA GLU A 17 9.62 -4.80 -2.66
C GLU A 17 8.77 -6.09 -2.66
N VAL A 18 7.75 -6.17 -1.81
CA VAL A 18 6.91 -7.37 -1.67
C VAL A 18 5.80 -7.45 -2.73
N PHE A 19 5.53 -6.35 -3.43
CA PHE A 19 4.52 -6.33 -4.48
C PHE A 19 5.12 -6.84 -5.79
N ASP A 20 4.47 -7.83 -6.39
CA ASP A 20 4.75 -8.18 -7.77
C ASP A 20 3.99 -7.23 -8.70
N VAL A 21 4.72 -6.52 -9.54
CA VAL A 21 4.13 -5.66 -10.57
C VAL A 21 3.79 -6.52 -11.78
N PRO A 22 2.52 -6.66 -12.20
CA PRO A 22 2.19 -7.48 -13.36
C PRO A 22 2.91 -7.00 -14.64
N ALA A 23 3.30 -7.91 -15.52
CA ALA A 23 4.02 -7.56 -16.76
C ALA A 23 3.26 -6.52 -17.60
N GLN A 24 1.94 -6.70 -17.76
CA GLN A 24 1.07 -5.77 -18.47
C GLN A 24 1.07 -4.36 -17.84
N MET A 25 1.15 -4.29 -16.51
CA MET A 25 1.23 -3.03 -15.78
C MET A 25 2.59 -2.37 -16.01
N ARG A 26 3.69 -3.13 -15.99
CA ARG A 26 5.04 -2.62 -16.33
C ARG A 26 5.09 -2.06 -17.74
N ASP A 27 4.53 -2.78 -18.71
CA ASP A 27 4.51 -2.37 -20.12
C ASP A 27 3.71 -1.06 -20.29
N ALA A 28 2.54 -0.97 -19.66
CA ALA A 28 1.71 0.24 -19.69
C ALA A 28 2.42 1.43 -19.02
N ALA A 29 3.03 1.22 -17.86
CA ALA A 29 3.78 2.25 -17.15
C ALA A 29 4.97 2.74 -17.98
N GLY A 30 5.68 1.82 -18.63
CA GLY A 30 6.77 2.14 -19.55
C GLY A 30 6.31 2.95 -20.76
N ALA A 31 5.16 2.62 -21.35
CA ALA A 31 4.58 3.38 -22.46
C ALA A 31 4.13 4.79 -22.05
N LEU A 32 3.69 4.97 -20.81
CA LEU A 32 3.22 6.25 -20.26
C LEU A 32 4.33 7.07 -19.58
N GLY A 33 5.51 6.49 -19.36
CA GLY A 33 6.61 7.14 -18.66
C GLY A 33 6.33 7.41 -17.18
N VAL A 34 5.52 6.57 -16.54
CA VAL A 34 5.14 6.68 -15.12
C VAL A 34 5.72 5.51 -14.31
N ASP A 35 5.78 5.68 -12.99
CA ASP A 35 6.13 4.60 -12.07
C ASP A 35 4.90 3.70 -11.83
N PRO A 36 4.96 2.38 -12.12
CA PRO A 36 3.84 1.47 -11.83
C PRO A 36 3.49 1.38 -10.34
N TYR A 37 4.44 1.66 -9.43
CA TYR A 37 4.16 1.68 -7.99
C TYR A 37 3.19 2.79 -7.60
N THR A 38 3.07 3.86 -8.38
CA THR A 38 2.02 4.86 -8.17
C THR A 38 0.65 4.20 -8.21
N TRP A 39 0.38 3.33 -9.18
CA TRP A 39 -0.90 2.65 -9.27
C TRP A 39 -1.14 1.64 -8.14
N ILE A 40 -0.10 0.91 -7.71
CA ILE A 40 -0.21 -0.03 -6.59
C ILE A 40 -0.50 0.69 -5.27
N LEU A 41 0.12 1.85 -5.03
CA LEU A 41 0.09 2.53 -3.74
C LEU A 41 -1.06 3.54 -3.62
N THR A 42 -1.57 4.06 -4.75
CA THR A 42 -2.65 5.06 -4.76
C THR A 42 -3.90 4.62 -5.53
N GLY A 43 -3.87 3.45 -6.16
CA GLY A 43 -5.03 2.83 -6.81
C GLY A 43 -6.17 2.56 -5.82
N GLY A 44 -7.40 2.60 -6.30
CA GLY A 44 -8.60 2.53 -5.44
C GLY A 44 -9.63 1.46 -5.82
N ASP A 45 -9.55 0.86 -7.00
CA ASP A 45 -10.64 0.06 -7.58
C ASP A 45 -10.32 -1.44 -7.69
N ASP A 46 -9.33 -1.90 -6.92
CA ASP A 46 -8.90 -3.31 -6.93
C ASP A 46 -9.79 -4.23 -6.07
N HIS A 47 -10.69 -3.64 -5.26
CA HIS A 47 -11.57 -4.34 -4.31
C HIS A 47 -10.85 -5.36 -3.38
N ALA A 48 -9.55 -5.17 -3.16
CA ALA A 48 -8.75 -6.02 -2.27
C ALA A 48 -9.05 -5.73 -0.79
N LEU A 49 -8.80 -6.73 0.06
CA LEU A 49 -8.83 -6.56 1.52
C LEU A 49 -7.45 -6.14 2.04
N ALA A 50 -7.44 -5.20 2.98
CA ALA A 50 -6.26 -4.84 3.76
C ALA A 50 -6.57 -5.00 5.25
N ALA A 51 -5.76 -5.81 5.95
CA ALA A 51 -5.97 -6.15 7.35
C ALA A 51 -4.65 -6.21 8.12
N THR A 52 -4.74 -6.19 9.45
CA THR A 52 -3.59 -6.33 10.36
C THR A 52 -3.83 -7.52 11.29
N PHE A 53 -2.74 -8.21 11.64
CA PHE A 53 -2.76 -9.42 12.46
C PHE A 53 -1.62 -9.36 13.49
N PRO A 54 -1.74 -10.04 14.65
CA PRO A 54 -0.62 -10.18 15.58
C PRO A 54 0.61 -10.80 14.91
N ALA A 55 1.80 -10.38 15.33
CA ALA A 55 3.05 -10.92 14.80
C ALA A 55 3.12 -12.45 14.99
N GLY A 56 3.55 -13.16 13.95
CA GLY A 56 3.63 -14.63 13.94
C GLY A 56 2.31 -15.35 13.63
N THR A 57 1.22 -14.63 13.32
CA THR A 57 -0.01 -15.26 12.83
C THR A 57 0.23 -15.92 11.47
N GLU A 58 -0.06 -17.22 11.36
CA GLU A 58 -0.09 -17.90 10.06
C GLU A 58 -1.30 -17.41 9.26
N LEU A 59 -1.03 -16.93 8.04
CA LEU A 59 -2.06 -16.43 7.14
C LEU A 59 -2.34 -17.46 6.04
N PRO A 60 -3.58 -17.54 5.53
CA PRO A 60 -3.87 -18.32 4.33
C PRO A 60 -3.04 -17.85 3.13
N ASP A 61 -2.72 -18.76 2.21
CA ASP A 61 -1.81 -18.51 1.07
C ASP A 61 -2.20 -17.36 0.14
N ASN A 62 -3.48 -16.95 0.15
CA ASN A 62 -3.98 -15.84 -0.66
C ASN A 62 -3.75 -14.46 -0.02
N TRP A 63 -3.12 -14.39 1.15
CA TRP A 63 -2.71 -13.14 1.78
C TRP A 63 -1.26 -12.81 1.48
N LEU A 64 -0.99 -11.54 1.16
CA LEU A 64 0.35 -11.01 1.02
C LEU A 64 0.69 -10.13 2.23
N THR A 65 1.77 -10.44 2.94
CA THR A 65 2.25 -9.59 4.03
C THR A 65 3.02 -8.39 3.47
N ILE A 66 2.34 -7.24 3.39
CA ILE A 66 2.88 -6.04 2.76
C ILE A 66 3.71 -5.13 3.66
N GLY A 67 3.81 -5.41 4.96
CA GLY A 67 4.42 -4.47 5.89
C GLY A 67 4.22 -4.82 7.36
N ALA A 68 4.33 -3.81 8.23
CA ALA A 68 4.19 -3.96 9.66
C ALA A 68 3.46 -2.77 10.30
N VAL A 69 2.85 -3.03 11.46
CA VAL A 69 2.25 -2.03 12.34
C VAL A 69 3.23 -1.71 13.47
N GLY A 70 3.37 -0.44 13.83
CA GLY A 70 4.25 0.04 14.89
C GLY A 70 3.64 1.16 15.73
N HIS A 71 4.39 1.57 16.75
CA HIS A 71 4.05 2.75 17.54
C HIS A 71 4.20 4.03 16.71
N GLY A 72 3.28 4.97 16.88
CA GLY A 72 3.28 6.25 16.17
C GLY A 72 1.98 6.48 15.41
N THR A 73 2.04 7.29 14.36
CA THR A 73 0.88 7.60 13.50
C THR A 73 1.32 7.68 12.05
N GLY A 74 0.36 7.53 11.14
CA GLY A 74 0.56 7.72 9.72
C GLY A 74 0.95 6.44 8.97
N VAL A 75 1.23 6.61 7.68
CA VAL A 75 1.62 5.52 6.79
C VAL A 75 2.90 5.92 6.06
N THR A 76 3.88 5.01 6.06
CA THR A 76 5.13 5.14 5.32
C THR A 76 5.25 4.04 4.28
N VAL A 77 6.09 4.30 3.28
CA VAL A 77 6.55 3.31 2.30
C VAL A 77 8.06 3.24 2.39
N ASP A 78 8.60 2.06 2.69
CA ASP A 78 10.02 1.79 2.90
C ASP A 78 10.66 2.75 3.92
N GLY A 79 9.95 3.02 5.02
CA GLY A 79 10.37 3.91 6.10
C GLY A 79 10.33 5.41 5.78
N LYS A 80 9.74 5.81 4.64
CA LYS A 80 9.64 7.22 4.23
C LYS A 80 8.20 7.64 4.03
N THR A 81 7.92 8.93 4.21
CA THR A 81 6.67 9.52 3.75
C THR A 81 6.54 9.29 2.25
N TYR A 82 5.38 8.81 1.83
CA TYR A 82 5.12 8.55 0.42
C TYR A 82 4.81 9.87 -0.31
N GLU A 83 5.66 10.24 -1.26
CA GLU A 83 5.57 11.49 -2.04
C GLU A 83 4.98 11.27 -3.45
N GLY A 84 4.60 10.02 -3.80
CA GLY A 84 4.32 9.60 -5.17
C GLY A 84 2.93 9.95 -5.73
N GLY A 85 2.25 10.95 -5.18
CA GLY A 85 0.97 11.47 -5.72
C GLY A 85 -0.12 11.69 -4.66
N PRO A 86 -1.31 12.18 -5.07
CA PRO A 86 -2.47 12.23 -4.18
C PRO A 86 -2.74 10.82 -3.62
N GLY A 87 -3.27 10.76 -2.39
CA GLY A 87 -3.65 9.49 -1.78
C GLY A 87 -4.77 8.77 -2.55
N GLY A 88 -5.43 7.82 -1.90
CA GLY A 88 -6.59 7.15 -2.51
C GLY A 88 -7.69 8.14 -2.94
N TRP A 89 -8.57 7.66 -3.83
CA TRP A 89 -9.70 8.42 -4.39
C TRP A 89 -10.53 9.17 -3.34
N ASP A 90 -10.82 10.45 -3.62
CA ASP A 90 -11.74 11.31 -2.87
C ASP A 90 -12.73 11.93 -3.86
N HIS A 91 -14.04 11.69 -3.71
CA HIS A 91 -15.05 12.16 -4.66
C HIS A 91 -15.12 13.69 -4.79
N PHE A 92 -14.60 14.41 -3.80
CA PHE A 92 -14.69 15.85 -3.70
C PHE A 92 -13.32 16.54 -3.85
N ARG A 93 -12.24 15.79 -4.09
CA ARG A 93 -10.89 16.32 -4.26
C ARG A 93 -10.15 15.68 -5.42
#